data_AF-A0A220UUR9-F1
#
_entry.id   AF-A0A220UUR9-F1
#
_cell.length_a   1.000
_cell.length_b   1.000
_cell.length_c   1.000
_cell.angle_alpha   90.00
_cell.angle_beta   90.00
_cell.angle_gamma   90.00
#
_symmetry.space_group_name_H-M   'P 1'
#
loop_
_entity.id
_entity.type
_entity.pdbx_description
1 polymer ?
#
loop_
_entity_poly.entity_id
_entity_poly.type
_entity_poly.pdbx_seq_one_letter_code
_entity_poly.pdbx_strand_id
1 'polypeptide(L)'
;MIFKDKLTVKVFGSSLLFGYYVFRGNRIMSLDFYEELLKSERFCESLGRLILMSGKLESALKSVVLTANIQVKYDLERAMLGQLASTCKSSELVTDELSEILSFIIVRRNYLTHKIYPHFNDEIDISLLPTINLEPDDAEYSFPRYVEDLLSYIEFAIDYLNEKTNTSCVC
;
A
#
# COMPACT_ATOMS: atom_id res chain seq x y z
N MET A 1 37.40 -20.16 -3.02
CA MET A 1 37.59 -20.05 -4.47
C MET A 1 36.64 -18.96 -4.95
N ILE A 2 37.17 -17.77 -5.27
CA ILE A 2 36.38 -16.57 -5.59
C ILE A 2 36.25 -16.51 -7.11
N PHE A 3 35.04 -16.60 -7.64
CA PHE A 3 34.78 -16.25 -9.04
C PHE A 3 34.48 -14.75 -9.13
N LYS A 4 35.35 -14.03 -9.85
CA LYS A 4 35.10 -12.66 -10.32
C LYS A 4 34.52 -12.77 -11.73
N ASP A 5 33.24 -12.47 -11.89
CA ASP A 5 32.71 -12.17 -13.22
C ASP A 5 32.38 -10.68 -13.32
N LYS A 6 33.12 -10.02 -14.21
CA LYS A 6 32.80 -8.70 -14.76
C LYS A 6 31.64 -8.89 -15.74
N LEU A 7 30.56 -8.13 -15.57
CA LEU A 7 29.56 -7.96 -16.64
C LEU A 7 29.31 -6.48 -16.91
N THR A 8 29.49 -6.15 -18.17
CA THR A 8 29.55 -4.84 -18.81
C THR A 8 28.15 -4.24 -18.95
N VAL A 9 27.94 -3.02 -18.47
CA VAL A 9 26.70 -2.26 -18.70
C VAL A 9 26.84 -1.44 -19.99
N LYS A 10 25.95 -1.65 -20.96
CA LYS A 10 25.72 -0.75 -22.10
C LYS A 10 24.54 0.15 -21.77
N VAL A 11 24.78 1.46 -21.78
CA VAL A 11 23.82 2.53 -21.45
C VAL A 11 22.90 2.83 -22.63
N PHE A 12 21.61 3.07 -22.40
CA PHE A 12 20.78 3.93 -23.26
C PHE A 12 19.62 4.56 -22.46
N GLY A 13 19.47 5.89 -22.58
CA GLY A 13 18.17 6.57 -22.46
C GLY A 13 17.81 7.16 -21.10
N SER A 14 17.72 8.49 -21.06
CA SER A 14 17.31 9.37 -19.97
C SER A 14 15.87 9.19 -19.48
N SER A 15 15.71 8.90 -18.19
CA SER A 15 14.63 9.42 -17.32
C SER A 15 14.86 8.90 -15.91
N LEU A 16 14.83 9.80 -14.92
CA LEU A 16 15.05 9.53 -13.49
C LEU A 16 14.14 8.40 -12.98
N LEU A 17 14.71 7.19 -12.88
CA LEU A 17 14.15 6.06 -12.13
C LEU A 17 15.11 5.79 -10.99
N PHE A 18 14.69 6.09 -9.76
CA PHE A 18 15.34 5.58 -8.56
C PHE A 18 15.11 4.07 -8.50
N GLY A 19 16.01 3.31 -9.12
CA GLY A 19 16.06 1.85 -9.01
C GLY A 19 16.99 1.45 -7.87
N TYR A 20 16.44 0.82 -6.83
CA TYR A 20 17.25 0.09 -5.86
C TYR A 20 17.58 -1.29 -6.41
N TYR A 21 18.86 -1.60 -6.58
CA TYR A 21 19.36 -2.94 -6.89
C TYR A 21 19.50 -3.76 -5.60
N VAL A 22 19.05 -5.02 -5.60
CA VAL A 22 19.26 -5.96 -4.48
C VAL A 22 20.15 -7.12 -4.94
N PHE A 23 21.28 -7.31 -4.25
CA PHE A 23 22.22 -8.41 -4.45
C PHE A 23 21.65 -9.72 -3.87
N ARG A 24 21.70 -10.81 -4.65
CA ARG A 24 21.40 -12.17 -4.17
C ARG A 24 22.54 -12.69 -3.27
N GLY A 25 22.43 -12.44 -1.96
CA GLY A 25 23.15 -13.17 -0.90
C GLY A 25 22.26 -14.27 -0.30
N ASN A 26 22.88 -15.35 0.19
CA ASN A 26 22.27 -16.60 0.68
C ASN A 26 20.92 -16.42 1.44
N ARG A 27 19.83 -16.95 0.86
CA ARG A 27 18.44 -16.89 1.35
C ARG A 27 18.10 -18.16 2.14
N ILE A 28 18.16 -18.10 3.47
CA ILE A 28 17.59 -19.12 4.36
C ILE A 28 16.75 -18.49 5.51
N MET A 29 16.62 -17.15 5.58
CA MET A 29 15.97 -16.46 6.72
C MET A 29 14.59 -15.83 6.44
N SER A 30 14.00 -16.03 5.26
CA SER A 30 12.82 -15.24 4.85
C SER A 30 11.53 -15.65 5.56
N LEU A 31 11.25 -16.96 5.68
CA LEU A 31 10.06 -17.45 6.41
C LEU A 31 10.21 -17.29 7.93
N ASP A 32 11.42 -17.44 8.48
CA ASP A 32 11.67 -17.22 9.91
C ASP A 32 11.34 -15.77 10.30
N PHE A 33 11.66 -14.80 9.43
CA PHE A 33 11.29 -13.40 9.68
C PHE A 33 9.77 -13.16 9.61
N TYR A 34 9.04 -13.92 8.79
CA TYR A 34 7.58 -13.85 8.80
C TYR A 34 7.00 -14.27 10.17
N GLU A 35 7.58 -15.28 10.81
CA GLU A 35 7.21 -15.65 12.18
C GLU A 35 7.54 -14.56 13.19
N GLU A 36 8.64 -13.82 13.01
CA GLU A 36 8.94 -12.64 13.84
C GLU A 36 7.91 -11.52 13.66
N LEU A 37 7.41 -11.28 12.43
CA LEU A 37 6.31 -10.35 12.19
C LEU A 37 5.03 -10.76 12.93
N LEU A 38 4.71 -12.07 12.96
CA LEU A 38 3.53 -12.56 13.68
C LEU A 38 3.67 -12.44 15.20
N LYS A 39 4.90 -12.46 15.74
CA LYS A 39 5.17 -12.28 17.17
C LYS A 39 5.18 -10.81 17.59
N SER A 40 5.47 -9.89 16.67
CA SER A 40 5.47 -8.45 16.96
C SER A 40 4.04 -7.97 17.22
N GLU A 41 3.76 -7.65 18.49
CA GLU A 41 2.49 -7.05 18.91
C GLU A 41 2.26 -5.73 18.19
N ARG A 42 3.31 -4.90 18.08
CA ARG A 42 3.22 -3.59 17.44
C ARG A 42 2.92 -3.71 15.94
N PHE A 43 3.57 -4.63 15.24
CA PHE A 43 3.27 -4.87 13.82
C PHE A 43 1.83 -5.32 13.63
N CYS A 44 1.39 -6.31 14.41
CA CYS A 44 0.04 -6.84 14.33
C CYS A 44 -1.02 -5.78 14.67
N GLU A 45 -0.76 -4.95 15.70
CA GLU A 45 -1.64 -3.84 16.07
C GLU A 45 -1.74 -2.81 14.94
N SER A 46 -0.62 -2.37 14.39
CA SER A 46 -0.59 -1.40 13.30
C SER A 46 -1.29 -1.96 12.05
N LEU A 47 -1.08 -3.24 11.72
CA LEU A 47 -1.76 -3.90 10.60
C LEU A 47 -3.28 -4.01 10.83
N GLY A 48 -3.71 -4.31 12.06
CA GLY A 48 -5.12 -4.29 12.45
C GLY A 48 -5.75 -2.90 12.27
N ARG A 49 -5.06 -1.84 12.71
CA ARG A 49 -5.48 -0.45 12.49
C ARG A 49 -5.58 -0.13 11.00
N LEU A 50 -4.63 -0.57 10.18
CA LEU A 50 -4.66 -0.38 8.72
C LEU A 50 -5.92 -0.99 8.09
N ILE A 51 -6.30 -2.20 8.50
CA ILE A 51 -7.51 -2.87 7.99
C ILE A 51 -8.76 -2.06 8.34
N LEU A 52 -8.90 -1.65 9.61
CA LEU A 52 -10.05 -0.86 10.07
C LEU A 52 -10.14 0.50 9.36
N MET A 53 -9.01 1.21 9.24
CA MET A 53 -8.94 2.50 8.56
C MET A 53 -9.19 2.39 7.06
N SER A 54 -8.77 1.29 6.43
CA SER A 54 -9.12 1.01 5.04
C SER A 54 -10.64 0.85 4.86
N GLY A 55 -11.32 0.16 5.78
CA GLY A 55 -12.78 0.07 5.77
C GLY A 55 -13.47 1.42 5.98
N LYS A 56 -12.91 2.27 6.85
CA LYS A 56 -13.40 3.65 7.03
C LYS A 56 -13.27 4.48 5.74
N LEU A 57 -12.14 4.38 5.05
CA LEU A 57 -11.93 5.04 3.74
C LEU A 57 -12.89 4.52 2.67
N GLU A 58 -13.10 3.20 2.59
CA GLU A 58 -14.08 2.61 1.67
C GLU A 58 -15.49 3.16 1.94
N SER A 59 -15.87 3.30 3.21
CA SER A 59 -17.16 3.88 3.60
C SER A 59 -17.28 5.34 3.19
N ALA A 60 -16.23 6.15 3.38
CA ALA A 60 -16.19 7.55 2.94
C ALA A 60 -16.37 7.68 1.42
N LEU A 61 -15.68 6.85 0.62
CA LEU A 61 -15.83 6.85 -0.84
C LEU A 61 -17.22 6.40 -1.28
N LYS A 62 -17.84 5.41 -0.62
CA LYS A 62 -19.23 5.01 -0.89
C LYS A 62 -20.18 6.19 -0.68
N SER A 63 -20.03 6.94 0.41
CA SER A 63 -20.83 8.13 0.69
C SER A 63 -20.69 9.20 -0.40
N VAL A 64 -19.47 9.38 -0.95
CA VAL A 64 -19.22 10.30 -2.07
C VAL A 64 -19.96 9.84 -3.33
N VAL A 65 -19.88 8.56 -3.69
CA VAL A 65 -20.57 7.99 -4.85
C VAL A 65 -22.10 8.12 -4.70
N LEU A 66 -22.63 7.84 -3.50
CA LEU A 66 -24.06 7.95 -3.20
C LEU A 66 -24.56 9.40 -3.27
N THR A 67 -23.86 10.32 -2.64
CA THR A 67 -24.21 11.75 -2.63
C THR A 67 -24.20 12.34 -4.04
N ALA A 68 -23.26 11.89 -4.89
CA ALA A 68 -23.19 12.29 -6.29
C ALA A 68 -24.23 11.60 -7.19
N ASN A 69 -25.04 10.68 -6.66
CA ASN A 69 -26.06 9.91 -7.37
C ASN A 69 -25.52 9.19 -8.63
N ILE A 70 -24.28 8.69 -8.56
CA ILE A 70 -23.65 7.96 -9.66
C ILE A 70 -24.20 6.53 -9.72
N GLN A 71 -24.68 6.13 -10.90
CA GLN A 71 -25.05 4.75 -11.15
C GLN A 71 -23.82 3.89 -11.39
N VAL A 72 -23.59 2.92 -10.50
CA VAL A 72 -22.50 1.95 -10.61
C VAL A 72 -23.00 0.61 -11.14
N LYS A 73 -22.14 -0.13 -11.85
CA LYS A 73 -22.45 -1.46 -12.41
C LYS A 73 -22.19 -2.61 -11.43
N TYR A 74 -21.83 -2.31 -10.19
CA TYR A 74 -21.47 -3.27 -9.15
C TYR A 74 -22.29 -3.03 -7.90
N ASP A 75 -22.38 -4.05 -7.04
CA ASP A 75 -23.02 -3.93 -5.73
C ASP A 75 -22.18 -3.01 -4.82
N LEU A 76 -22.71 -1.84 -4.50
CA LEU A 76 -22.02 -0.83 -3.70
C LEU A 76 -21.72 -1.32 -2.28
N GLU A 77 -22.57 -2.18 -1.71
CA GLU A 77 -22.35 -2.74 -0.37
C GLU A 77 -21.09 -3.60 -0.32
N ARG A 78 -20.79 -4.30 -1.43
CA ARG A 78 -19.63 -5.19 -1.56
C ARG A 78 -18.44 -4.56 -2.29
N ALA A 79 -18.55 -3.29 -2.65
CA ALA A 79 -17.52 -2.60 -3.41
C ALA A 79 -16.23 -2.45 -2.58
N MET A 80 -15.11 -2.84 -3.18
CA MET A 80 -13.78 -2.73 -2.59
C MET A 80 -13.13 -1.38 -2.94
N LEU A 81 -12.13 -0.98 -2.15
CA LEU A 81 -11.41 0.30 -2.31
C LEU A 81 -11.01 0.62 -3.76
N GLY A 82 -10.50 -0.37 -4.50
CA GLY A 82 -10.09 -0.18 -5.90
C GLY A 82 -11.24 0.19 -6.83
N GLN A 83 -12.41 -0.42 -6.66
CA GLN A 83 -13.60 -0.12 -7.48
C GLN A 83 -14.14 1.27 -7.17
N LEU A 84 -14.18 1.62 -5.88
CA LEU A 84 -14.65 2.92 -5.42
C LEU A 84 -13.73 4.05 -5.89
N ALA A 85 -12.41 3.91 -5.70
CA ALA A 85 -11.43 4.90 -6.15
C ALA A 85 -11.47 5.06 -7.68
N SER A 86 -11.58 3.97 -8.44
CA SER A 86 -11.71 4.04 -9.90
C SER A 86 -12.97 4.78 -10.33
N THR A 87 -14.10 4.55 -9.66
CA THR A 87 -15.39 5.21 -9.96
C THR A 87 -15.32 6.70 -9.64
N CYS A 88 -14.76 7.05 -8.48
CA CYS A 88 -14.58 8.45 -8.09
C CYS A 88 -13.67 9.18 -9.08
N LYS A 89 -12.58 8.56 -9.53
CA LYS A 89 -11.68 9.13 -10.54
C LYS A 89 -12.36 9.31 -11.90
N SER A 90 -12.98 8.25 -12.43
CA SER A 90 -13.60 8.30 -13.77
C SER A 90 -14.80 9.24 -13.86
N SER A 91 -15.40 9.58 -12.72
CA SER A 91 -16.55 10.48 -12.61
C SER A 91 -16.15 11.85 -12.04
N GLU A 92 -14.85 12.15 -11.95
CA GLU A 92 -14.31 13.45 -11.48
C GLU A 92 -14.80 13.87 -10.08
N LEU A 93 -15.15 12.90 -9.23
CA LEU A 93 -15.60 13.14 -7.85
C LEU A 93 -14.43 13.46 -6.91
N VAL A 94 -13.21 13.16 -7.32
CA VAL A 94 -11.97 13.44 -6.60
C VAL A 94 -10.98 14.13 -7.53
N THR A 95 -10.06 14.91 -6.97
CA THR A 95 -8.98 15.55 -7.74
C THR A 95 -7.98 14.52 -8.24
N ASP A 96 -7.14 14.93 -9.21
CA ASP A 96 -6.03 14.09 -9.67
C ASP A 96 -5.05 13.78 -8.52
N GLU A 97 -4.76 14.77 -7.68
CA GLU A 97 -3.92 14.60 -6.48
C GLU A 97 -4.47 13.52 -5.54
N LEU A 98 -5.76 13.62 -5.17
CA LEU A 98 -6.37 12.60 -4.32
C LEU A 98 -6.43 11.24 -5.02
N SER A 99 -6.62 11.22 -6.34
CA SER A 99 -6.60 9.97 -7.12
C SER A 99 -5.23 9.27 -7.08
N GLU A 100 -4.14 10.03 -7.12
CA GLU A 100 -2.78 9.51 -6.97
C GLU A 100 -2.55 8.94 -5.57
N ILE A 101 -3.01 9.64 -4.53
CA ILE A 101 -2.94 9.19 -3.14
C ILE A 101 -3.74 7.90 -2.94
N LEU A 102 -4.97 7.82 -3.46
CA LEU A 102 -5.78 6.61 -3.40
C LEU A 102 -5.08 5.44 -4.11
N SER A 103 -4.46 5.69 -5.26
CA SER A 103 -3.70 4.67 -5.99
C SER A 103 -2.49 4.18 -5.19
N PHE A 104 -1.75 5.10 -4.55
CA PHE A 104 -0.65 4.80 -3.63
C PHE A 104 -1.13 3.93 -2.46
N ILE A 105 -2.26 4.28 -1.85
CA ILE A 105 -2.86 3.55 -0.72
C ILE A 105 -3.24 2.13 -1.14
N ILE A 106 -3.95 1.98 -2.26
CA ILE A 106 -4.42 0.67 -2.76
C ILE A 106 -3.25 -0.29 -2.96
N VAL A 107 -2.18 0.16 -3.62
CA VAL A 107 -1.02 -0.68 -3.92
C VAL A 107 -0.34 -1.14 -2.62
N ARG A 108 -0.07 -0.21 -1.70
CA ARG A 108 0.64 -0.53 -0.44
C ARG A 108 -0.21 -1.33 0.53
N ARG A 109 -1.50 -1.00 0.69
CA ARG A 109 -2.41 -1.78 1.54
C ARG A 109 -2.48 -3.22 1.05
N ASN A 110 -2.70 -3.43 -0.25
CA ASN A 110 -2.78 -4.77 -0.81
C ASN A 110 -1.47 -5.55 -0.64
N TYR A 111 -0.33 -4.87 -0.71
CA TYR A 111 0.95 -5.49 -0.44
C TYR A 111 1.03 -5.96 1.02
N LEU A 112 0.74 -5.06 1.96
CA LEU A 112 0.81 -5.34 3.40
C LEU A 112 -0.19 -6.41 3.84
N THR A 113 -1.38 -6.48 3.24
CA THR A 113 -2.43 -7.43 3.65
C THR A 113 -2.43 -8.75 2.89
N HIS A 114 -1.86 -8.81 1.68
CA HIS A 114 -1.99 -10.00 0.82
C HIS A 114 -0.67 -10.49 0.24
N LYS A 115 0.40 -9.69 0.30
CA LYS A 115 1.67 -10.03 -0.35
C LYS A 115 2.82 -10.27 0.62
N ILE A 116 2.69 -9.96 1.91
CA ILE A 116 3.76 -10.21 2.90
C ILE A 116 4.17 -11.69 2.96
N TYR A 117 3.23 -12.64 3.04
CA TYR A 117 3.61 -14.05 3.08
C TYR A 117 4.25 -14.53 1.75
N PRO A 118 3.60 -14.31 0.57
CA PRO A 118 4.24 -14.61 -0.72
C PRO A 118 5.60 -13.92 -0.90
N HIS A 119 5.76 -12.73 -0.32
CA HIS A 119 7.00 -11.97 -0.33
C HIS A 119 8.14 -12.68 0.38
N PHE A 120 7.88 -13.22 1.57
CA PHE A 120 8.85 -14.00 2.32
C PHE A 120 8.98 -15.45 1.82
N ASN A 121 8.05 -15.92 0.99
CA ASN A 121 8.11 -17.22 0.35
C ASN A 121 8.73 -17.20 -1.07
N ASP A 122 9.40 -16.09 -1.46
CA ASP A 122 10.01 -15.91 -2.79
C ASP A 122 9.02 -16.09 -3.98
N GLU A 123 7.72 -15.90 -3.76
CA GLU A 123 6.67 -16.07 -4.77
C GLU A 123 6.40 -14.80 -5.60
N ILE A 124 7.02 -13.68 -5.25
CA ILE A 124 6.90 -12.40 -5.96
C ILE A 124 8.27 -11.78 -6.25
N ASP A 125 8.41 -11.22 -7.46
CA ASP A 125 9.70 -10.69 -7.97
C ASP A 125 9.89 -9.20 -7.63
N ILE A 126 8.79 -8.47 -7.37
CA ILE A 126 8.79 -7.03 -7.05
C ILE A 126 8.44 -6.86 -5.58
N SER A 127 9.34 -6.21 -4.85
CA SER A 127 9.15 -5.90 -3.44
C SER A 127 8.86 -4.42 -3.21
N LEU A 128 7.96 -4.13 -2.26
CA LEU A 128 7.81 -2.80 -1.66
C LEU A 128 8.51 -2.67 -0.31
N LEU A 129 9.02 -3.77 0.26
CA LEU A 129 9.64 -3.84 1.57
C LEU A 129 11.06 -4.48 1.51
N PRO A 130 11.94 -4.23 2.47
CA PRO A 130 13.23 -4.90 2.50
C PRO A 130 13.09 -6.43 2.69
N THR A 131 13.96 -7.21 2.03
CA THR A 131 13.98 -8.70 2.09
C THR A 131 15.30 -9.30 2.57
N ILE A 132 16.35 -8.50 2.63
CA ILE A 132 17.70 -8.95 2.91
C ILE A 132 18.21 -8.25 4.17
N ASN A 133 19.04 -8.96 4.92
CA ASN A 133 19.65 -8.46 6.17
C ASN A 133 18.62 -7.96 7.19
N LEU A 134 17.50 -8.67 7.31
CA LEU A 134 16.46 -8.37 8.30
C LEU A 134 16.86 -8.92 9.66
N GLU A 135 16.74 -8.08 10.68
CA GLU A 135 16.95 -8.43 12.08
C GLU A 135 15.59 -8.48 12.80
N PRO A 136 15.42 -9.26 13.89
CA PRO A 136 14.15 -9.33 14.61
C PRO A 136 13.57 -7.94 14.99
N ASP A 137 14.44 -6.99 15.32
CA ASP A 137 14.06 -5.60 15.62
C ASP A 137 13.38 -4.89 14.43
N ASP A 138 13.64 -5.29 13.19
CA ASP A 138 12.93 -4.75 12.02
C ASP A 138 11.45 -5.11 12.04
N ALA A 139 11.09 -6.28 12.57
CA ALA A 139 9.70 -6.68 12.74
C ALA A 139 9.00 -5.79 13.78
N GLU A 140 9.72 -5.36 14.81
CA GLU A 140 9.18 -4.56 15.92
C GLU A 140 9.20 -3.04 15.69
N TYR A 141 10.10 -2.54 14.83
CA TYR A 141 10.29 -1.10 14.64
C TYR A 141 10.14 -0.65 13.18
N SER A 142 10.77 -1.35 12.23
CA SER A 142 10.79 -0.92 10.83
C SER A 142 9.45 -1.21 10.13
N PHE A 143 8.94 -2.43 10.23
CA PHE A 143 7.71 -2.85 9.59
C PHE A 143 6.45 -2.15 10.12
N PRO A 144 6.27 -1.96 11.44
CA PRO A 144 5.14 -1.19 11.97
C PRO A 144 5.17 0.24 11.48
N ARG A 145 6.35 0.86 11.36
CA ARG A 145 6.50 2.22 10.84
C ARG A 145 6.01 2.34 9.40
N TYR A 146 6.28 1.36 8.52
CA TYR A 146 5.74 1.38 7.16
C TYR A 146 4.20 1.33 7.13
N VAL A 147 3.59 0.63 8.08
CA VAL A 147 2.15 0.58 8.25
C VAL A 147 1.61 1.90 8.80
N GLU A 148 2.26 2.47 9.80
CA GLU A 148 1.94 3.77 10.41
C GLU A 148 2.03 4.92 9.39
N ASP A 149 3.08 4.93 8.55
CA ASP A 149 3.21 5.92 7.47
C ASP A 149 2.02 5.82 6.49
N LEU A 150 1.60 4.61 6.13
CA LEU A 150 0.44 4.40 5.26
C LEU A 150 -0.88 4.85 5.93
N LEU A 151 -1.02 4.65 7.25
CA LEU A 151 -2.17 5.12 8.00
C LEU A 151 -2.34 6.64 7.87
N SER A 152 -1.24 7.41 7.92
CA SER A 152 -1.31 8.87 7.74
C SER A 152 -1.85 9.28 6.37
N TYR A 153 -1.53 8.55 5.30
CA TYR A 153 -2.13 8.80 3.98
C TYR A 153 -3.62 8.50 3.95
N ILE A 154 -4.06 7.45 4.65
CA ILE A 154 -5.48 7.09 4.74
C ILE A 154 -6.25 8.15 5.53
N GLU A 155 -5.69 8.62 6.64
CA GLU A 155 -6.27 9.72 7.44
C GLU A 155 -6.43 10.98 6.59
N PHE A 156 -5.36 11.40 5.92
CA PHE A 156 -5.41 12.53 5.00
C PHE A 156 -6.50 12.38 3.94
N ALA A 157 -6.59 11.22 3.29
CA ALA A 157 -7.59 10.97 2.26
C ALA A 157 -9.02 11.05 2.82
N ILE A 158 -9.26 10.50 4.01
CA ILE A 158 -10.57 10.57 4.67
C ILE A 158 -10.94 12.02 5.00
N ASP A 159 -10.00 12.78 5.59
CA ASP A 159 -10.24 14.17 5.98
C ASP A 159 -10.56 15.03 4.76
N TYR A 160 -9.78 14.87 3.68
CA TYR A 160 -10.03 15.55 2.41
C TYR A 160 -11.45 15.26 1.85
N LEU A 161 -11.87 13.99 1.87
CA LEU A 161 -13.21 13.61 1.39
C LEU A 161 -14.32 14.24 2.24
N ASN A 162 -14.13 14.27 3.57
CA ASN A 162 -15.12 14.82 4.50
C ASN A 162 -15.26 16.35 4.38
N GLU A 163 -14.17 17.07 4.18
CA GLU A 163 -14.18 18.53 3.95
C GLU A 163 -14.98 18.88 2.68
N LYS A 164 -14.81 18.11 1.61
CA LYS A 164 -15.56 18.29 0.36
C LYS A 164 -17.05 18.01 0.50
N THR A 165 -17.43 17.00 1.29
CA THR A 165 -18.85 16.71 1.56
C THR A 165 -19.51 17.81 2.41
N ASN A 166 -18.80 18.39 3.37
CA ASN A 166 -19.37 19.44 4.25
C ASN A 166 -19.54 20.79 3.53
N THR A 167 -18.69 21.11 2.57
CA THR A 167 -18.81 22.33 1.75
C THR A 167 -19.93 22.26 0.70
N SER A 168 -20.35 21.06 0.32
CA SER A 168 -21.44 20.85 -0.66
C SER A 168 -22.86 21.00 -0.06
N CYS A 169 -23.00 21.08 1.27
CA CYS A 169 -24.27 21.26 1.97
C CYS A 169 -24.65 22.73 2.26
N VAL A 170 -23.92 23.70 1.71
CA VAL A 170 -24.25 25.13 1.82
C VAL A 170 -24.84 25.60 0.48
N CYS A 171 -26.06 25.18 0.17
CA CYS A 171 -26.90 25.70 -0.92
C CYS A 171 -28.38 25.58 -0.53
#